data_AF-A0A9D4SWT8-F1
#
_entry.id   AF-A0A9D4SWT8-F1
#
_cell.length_a   1.000
_cell.length_b   1.000
_cell.length_c   1.000
_cell.angle_alpha   90.00
_cell.angle_beta   90.00
_cell.angle_gamma   90.00
#
_symmetry.space_group_name_H-M   'P 1'
#
loop_
_entity.id
_entity.type
_entity.pdbx_description
1 polymer ?
#
loop_
_entity_poly.entity_id
_entity_poly.type
_entity_poly.pdbx_seq_one_letter_code
_entity_poly.pdbx_strand_id
1 'polypeptide(L)'
;MCSTSTTHLAQFELAAHQPGTPITRAVAARDYTQARLKKLLVTVHPDSRVASGRGPKLLPETGLTRRDRSALLRLRTGCVWTAASRHAKGLCASPACSRCGDPETLEHLLCACPGLAQERSRVTTAYRSQGLPASTLEHLLFPSRPHLPALRSLVEFLDETGIAAYR
;
A
#
# COMPACT_ATOMS: atom_id res chain seq x y z
N MET A 1 -2.53 10.21 -37.38
CA MET A 1 -3.85 9.57 -37.50
C MET A 1 -3.87 8.31 -36.66
N CYS A 2 -4.46 8.35 -35.46
CA CYS A 2 -4.85 7.16 -34.69
C CYS A 2 -5.71 7.61 -33.48
N SER A 3 -7.03 7.66 -33.69
CA SER A 3 -8.01 7.97 -32.64
C SER A 3 -9.27 7.15 -32.88
N THR A 4 -9.25 5.84 -32.61
CA THR A 4 -10.45 4.97 -32.77
C THR A 4 -10.65 3.96 -31.63
N SER A 5 -9.92 4.03 -30.51
CA SER A 5 -10.08 3.05 -29.42
C SER A 5 -10.96 3.51 -28.25
N THR A 6 -11.21 4.81 -28.08
CA THR A 6 -11.96 5.32 -26.91
C THR A 6 -13.48 5.19 -27.07
N THR A 7 -13.99 5.20 -28.30
CA THR A 7 -15.44 5.23 -28.57
C THR A 7 -16.14 3.91 -28.26
N HIS A 8 -15.44 2.78 -28.36
CA HIS A 8 -16.06 1.46 -28.27
C HIS A 8 -16.35 0.99 -26.84
N LEU A 9 -15.57 1.44 -25.84
CA LEU A 9 -15.79 1.08 -24.42
C LEU A 9 -16.95 1.86 -23.80
N ALA A 10 -17.09 3.15 -24.12
CA ALA A 10 -18.19 3.99 -23.62
C ALA A 10 -19.57 3.52 -24.12
N GLN A 11 -19.61 2.88 -25.29
CA GLN A 11 -20.84 2.41 -25.92
C GLN A 11 -21.41 1.16 -25.22
N PHE A 12 -20.57 0.33 -24.59
CA PHE A 12 -21.01 -0.80 -23.77
C PHE A 12 -21.52 -0.38 -22.39
N GLU A 13 -20.94 0.67 -21.79
CA GLU A 13 -21.38 1.18 -20.48
C GLU A 13 -22.77 1.83 -20.55
N LEU A 14 -23.07 2.58 -21.61
CA LEU A 14 -24.40 3.18 -21.84
C LEU A 14 -25.48 2.13 -22.13
N ALA A 15 -25.12 1.01 -22.79
CA ALA A 15 -26.05 -0.09 -23.06
C ALA A 15 -26.41 -0.89 -21.79
N ALA A 16 -25.52 -0.92 -20.79
CA ALA A 16 -25.73 -1.66 -19.55
C ALA A 16 -26.80 -1.03 -18.63
N HIS A 17 -27.12 0.26 -18.80
CA HIS A 17 -28.02 1.02 -17.92
C HIS A 17 -29.37 1.40 -18.55
N GLN A 18 -29.77 0.76 -19.66
CA GLN A 18 -31.06 1.05 -20.27
C GLN A 18 -32.25 0.54 -19.42
N PRO A 19 -33.37 1.29 -19.37
CA PRO A 19 -34.58 0.83 -18.70
C PRO A 19 -35.17 -0.36 -19.47
N GLY A 20 -34.98 -1.56 -18.92
CA GLY A 20 -35.37 -2.83 -19.55
C GLY A 20 -34.28 -3.90 -19.54
N THR A 21 -33.03 -3.55 -19.22
CA THR A 21 -31.96 -4.52 -19.03
C THR A 21 -32.34 -5.47 -17.87
N PRO A 22 -32.35 -6.80 -18.07
CA PRO A 22 -32.68 -7.74 -17.00
C PRO A 22 -31.64 -7.62 -15.90
N ILE A 23 -32.02 -7.01 -14.78
CA ILE A 23 -31.18 -6.90 -13.59
C ILE A 23 -31.21 -8.27 -12.91
N THR A 24 -30.12 -9.03 -13.02
CA THR A 24 -30.06 -10.36 -12.40
C THR A 24 -30.19 -10.24 -10.88
N ARG A 25 -31.32 -10.69 -10.32
CA ARG A 25 -31.51 -10.79 -8.84
C ARG A 25 -30.59 -11.82 -8.17
N ALA A 26 -29.83 -12.60 -8.95
CA ALA A 26 -28.82 -13.54 -8.46
C ALA A 26 -27.69 -12.87 -7.67
N VAL A 27 -27.57 -11.53 -7.70
CA VAL A 27 -26.64 -10.78 -6.85
C VAL A 27 -26.93 -11.00 -5.35
N ALA A 28 -28.11 -11.50 -4.94
CA ALA A 28 -28.33 -11.94 -3.55
C ALA A 28 -27.43 -13.11 -3.12
N ALA A 29 -26.95 -13.96 -4.05
CA ALA A 29 -25.97 -15.01 -3.77
C ALA A 29 -24.54 -14.48 -3.53
N ARG A 30 -24.30 -13.20 -3.86
CA ARG A 30 -23.04 -12.49 -3.62
C ARG A 30 -22.77 -12.35 -2.12
N ASP A 31 -23.83 -12.21 -1.31
CA ASP A 31 -23.72 -12.11 0.16
C ASP A 31 -23.34 -13.44 0.79
N TYR A 32 -23.89 -14.56 0.32
CA TYR A 32 -23.52 -15.89 0.84
C TYR A 32 -22.06 -16.22 0.53
N THR A 33 -21.63 -15.97 -0.71
CA THR A 33 -20.24 -16.24 -1.13
C THR A 33 -19.26 -15.35 -0.37
N GLN A 34 -19.56 -14.05 -0.24
CA GLN A 34 -18.73 -13.12 0.51
C GLN A 34 -18.69 -13.45 2.01
N ALA A 35 -19.82 -13.81 2.62
CA ALA A 35 -19.88 -14.24 4.01
C ALA A 35 -19.09 -15.52 4.25
N ARG A 36 -19.19 -16.50 3.33
CA ARG A 36 -18.41 -17.74 3.37
C ARG A 36 -16.92 -17.48 3.19
N LEU A 37 -16.54 -16.61 2.26
CA LEU A 37 -15.14 -16.20 2.06
C LEU A 37 -14.61 -15.52 3.32
N LYS A 38 -15.38 -14.64 3.96
CA LYS A 38 -15.00 -13.96 5.19
C LYS A 38 -14.79 -14.95 6.35
N LYS A 39 -15.66 -15.96 6.49
CA LYS A 39 -15.48 -17.06 7.45
C LYS A 39 -14.24 -17.90 7.15
N LEU A 40 -13.99 -18.23 5.87
CA LEU A 40 -12.79 -18.96 5.45
C LEU A 40 -11.51 -18.16 5.70
N LEU A 41 -11.48 -16.87 5.38
CA LEU A 41 -10.31 -16.03 5.65
C LEU A 41 -9.96 -16.02 7.15
N VAL A 42 -10.94 -16.05 8.05
CA VAL A 42 -10.65 -16.17 9.49
C VAL A 42 -9.97 -17.50 9.84
N THR A 43 -10.25 -18.60 9.12
CA THR A 43 -9.71 -19.93 9.45
C THR A 43 -8.45 -20.33 8.68
N VAL A 44 -8.24 -19.80 7.48
CA VAL A 44 -7.12 -20.19 6.58
C VAL A 44 -6.20 -19.04 6.18
N HIS A 45 -6.40 -17.82 6.69
CA HIS A 45 -5.54 -16.71 6.27
C HIS A 45 -4.12 -16.84 6.84
N PRO A 46 -3.08 -16.69 5.99
CA PRO A 46 -1.69 -16.89 6.40
C PRO A 46 -1.18 -15.86 7.41
N ASP A 47 -1.77 -14.65 7.44
CA ASP A 47 -1.57 -13.69 8.54
C ASP A 47 -2.46 -14.04 9.73
N SER A 48 -1.83 -14.43 10.85
CA SER A 48 -2.48 -14.81 12.10
C SER A 48 -3.33 -13.70 12.72
N ARG A 49 -3.05 -12.42 12.44
CA ARG A 49 -3.86 -11.29 12.92
C ARG A 49 -5.24 -11.32 12.28
N VAL A 50 -5.28 -11.47 10.96
CA VAL A 50 -6.52 -11.57 10.18
C VAL A 50 -7.27 -12.84 10.54
N ALA A 51 -6.56 -13.96 10.74
CA ALA A 51 -7.15 -15.20 11.22
C ALA A 51 -7.80 -15.04 12.62
N SER A 52 -7.22 -14.23 13.50
CA SER A 52 -7.81 -13.89 14.81
C SER A 52 -8.95 -12.85 14.74
N GLY A 53 -9.46 -12.53 13.56
CA GLY A 53 -10.49 -11.50 13.35
C GLY A 53 -10.00 -10.06 13.50
N ARG A 54 -8.71 -9.85 13.79
CA ARG A 54 -8.08 -8.54 13.87
C ARG A 54 -7.52 -8.17 12.50
N GLY A 55 -8.36 -7.51 11.71
CA GLY A 55 -7.97 -6.96 10.42
C GLY A 55 -6.77 -6.01 10.53
N PRO A 56 -6.10 -5.70 9.41
CA PRO A 56 -4.98 -4.76 9.40
C PRO A 56 -5.41 -3.40 9.96
N LYS A 57 -4.54 -2.77 10.76
CA LYS A 57 -4.82 -1.46 11.37
C LYS A 57 -5.22 -0.46 10.30
N LEU A 58 -6.39 0.15 10.44
CA LEU A 58 -6.89 1.11 9.46
C LEU A 58 -6.03 2.39 9.47
N LEU A 59 -5.89 3.00 8.29
CA LEU A 59 -5.41 4.38 8.18
C LEU A 59 -6.51 5.34 8.63
N PRO A 60 -6.17 6.56 9.10
CA PRO A 60 -7.15 7.59 9.41
C PRO A 60 -8.19 7.74 8.30
N GLU A 61 -9.45 7.98 8.68
CA GLU A 61 -10.55 8.16 7.72
C GLU A 61 -10.42 9.50 6.97
N THR A 62 -9.91 10.53 7.64
CA THR A 62 -9.73 11.88 7.10
C THR A 62 -8.28 12.35 7.23
N GLY A 63 -7.93 13.43 6.53
CA GLY A 63 -6.62 14.10 6.67
C GLY A 63 -5.48 13.52 5.82
N LEU A 64 -5.69 12.41 5.10
CA LEU A 64 -4.79 11.91 4.06
C LEU A 64 -5.40 12.12 2.68
N THR A 65 -4.61 12.55 1.71
CA THR A 65 -5.08 12.56 0.32
C THR A 65 -5.21 11.12 -0.19
N ARG A 66 -5.91 10.93 -1.32
CA ARG A 66 -5.99 9.62 -1.99
C ARG A 66 -4.60 9.09 -2.36
N ARG A 67 -3.67 9.98 -2.75
CA ARG A 67 -2.29 9.63 -3.10
C ARG A 67 -1.55 9.09 -1.87
N ASP A 68 -1.57 9.83 -0.77
CA ASP A 68 -0.88 9.48 0.48
C ASP A 68 -1.37 8.13 1.00
N ARG A 69 -2.70 7.95 1.00
CA ARG A 69 -3.33 6.68 1.40
C ARG A 69 -2.85 5.52 0.53
N SER A 70 -2.79 5.71 -0.79
CA SER A 70 -2.30 4.69 -1.72
C SER A 70 -0.82 4.35 -1.49
N ALA A 71 0.02 5.36 -1.22
CA ALA A 71 1.44 5.16 -0.93
C ALA A 71 1.63 4.33 0.36
N LEU A 72 0.96 4.73 1.45
CA LEU A 72 1.01 4.02 2.73
C LEU A 72 0.48 2.59 2.63
N LEU A 73 -0.60 2.36 1.88
CA LEU A 73 -1.14 1.03 1.67
C LEU A 73 -0.17 0.15 0.87
N ARG A 74 0.48 0.69 -0.17
CA ARG A 74 1.49 -0.04 -0.94
C ARG A 74 2.68 -0.48 -0.07
N LEU A 75 3.14 0.38 0.83
CA LEU A 75 4.17 -0.01 1.80
C LEU A 75 3.69 -1.17 2.67
N ARG A 76 2.48 -1.07 3.23
CA ARG A 76 1.90 -2.08 4.13
C ARG A 76 1.67 -3.43 3.47
N THR A 77 1.38 -3.46 2.18
CA THR A 77 1.16 -4.71 1.43
C THR A 77 2.43 -5.23 0.75
N GLY A 78 3.57 -4.55 0.92
CA GLY A 78 4.82 -4.93 0.23
C GLY A 78 4.76 -4.73 -1.28
N CYS A 79 3.81 -3.95 -1.79
CA CYS A 79 3.66 -3.64 -3.22
C CYS A 79 4.60 -2.51 -3.68
N VAL A 80 5.78 -2.42 -3.08
CA VAL A 80 6.81 -1.44 -3.42
C VAL A 80 7.91 -2.14 -4.21
N TRP A 81 8.28 -1.55 -5.34
CA TRP A 81 9.26 -2.07 -6.28
C TRP A 81 10.70 -1.73 -5.89
N THR A 82 11.12 -2.23 -4.73
CA THR A 82 12.53 -2.15 -4.30
C THR A 82 13.45 -2.87 -5.28
N ALA A 83 14.72 -2.49 -5.36
CA ALA A 83 15.67 -3.16 -6.25
C ALA A 83 15.77 -4.67 -5.94
N ALA A 84 15.73 -5.08 -4.68
CA ALA A 84 15.70 -6.51 -4.33
C ALA A 84 14.46 -7.23 -4.90
N SER A 85 13.27 -6.65 -4.75
CA SER A 85 12.03 -7.21 -5.31
C SER A 85 12.04 -7.25 -6.84
N ARG A 86 12.60 -6.22 -7.50
CA ARG A 86 12.72 -6.15 -8.96
C ARG A 86 13.71 -7.17 -9.48
N HIS A 87 14.87 -7.30 -8.84
CA HIS A 87 15.91 -8.25 -9.21
C HIS A 87 15.42 -9.69 -9.10
N ALA A 88 14.70 -10.02 -8.01
CA ALA A 88 14.08 -11.33 -7.83
C ALA A 88 13.07 -11.70 -8.94
N LYS A 89 12.56 -10.72 -9.68
CA LYS A 89 11.68 -10.90 -10.85
C LYS A 89 12.37 -10.69 -12.19
N GLY A 90 13.69 -10.51 -12.22
CA GLY A 90 14.46 -10.25 -13.44
C GLY A 90 14.20 -8.86 -14.07
N LEU A 91 13.67 -7.90 -13.29
CA LEU A 91 13.31 -6.55 -13.77
C LEU A 91 14.41 -5.49 -13.56
N CYS A 92 15.54 -5.88 -12.98
CA CYS A 92 16.76 -5.07 -12.89
C CYS A 92 17.98 -5.97 -12.73
N ALA A 93 19.16 -5.42 -13.06
CA ALA A 93 20.42 -6.16 -13.08
C ALA A 93 21.05 -6.39 -11.69
N SER A 94 20.66 -5.62 -10.68
CA SER A 94 21.23 -5.70 -9.33
C SER A 94 20.16 -5.47 -8.26
N PRO A 95 20.22 -6.18 -7.12
CA PRO A 95 19.36 -5.93 -5.95
C PRO A 95 19.89 -4.81 -5.05
N ALA A 96 21.04 -4.21 -5.37
CA ALA A 96 21.73 -3.24 -4.52
C ALA A 96 21.02 -1.87 -4.50
N CYS A 97 21.09 -1.20 -3.35
CA CYS A 97 20.64 0.17 -3.17
C CYS A 97 21.60 1.12 -3.88
N SER A 98 21.05 2.01 -4.70
CA SER A 98 21.84 3.02 -5.43
C SER A 98 22.58 4.01 -4.53
N ARG A 99 22.21 4.08 -3.24
CA ARG A 99 22.75 5.06 -2.28
C ARG A 99 23.90 4.53 -1.43
N CYS A 100 23.92 3.22 -1.17
CA CYS A 100 24.90 2.63 -0.25
C CYS A 100 25.44 1.25 -0.66
N GLY A 101 24.87 0.62 -1.69
CA GLY A 101 25.33 -0.67 -2.20
C GLY A 101 24.75 -1.91 -1.51
N ASP A 102 24.20 -1.77 -0.30
CA ASP A 102 23.53 -2.89 0.40
C ASP A 102 22.26 -3.36 -0.33
N PRO A 103 21.78 -4.60 -0.09
CA PRO A 103 20.52 -5.06 -0.66
C PRO A 103 19.35 -4.10 -0.35
N GLU A 104 18.71 -3.59 -1.40
CA GLU A 104 17.63 -2.63 -1.28
C GLU A 104 16.32 -3.35 -0.94
N THR A 105 16.07 -3.53 0.35
CA THR A 105 14.78 -3.97 0.88
C THR A 105 14.00 -2.77 1.42
N LEU A 106 12.69 -2.96 1.65
CA LEU A 106 11.87 -1.91 2.25
C LEU A 106 12.35 -1.56 3.67
N GLU A 107 12.73 -2.57 4.44
CA GLU A 107 13.31 -2.40 5.77
C GLU A 107 14.65 -1.66 5.71
N HIS A 108 15.51 -2.00 4.74
CA HIS A 108 16.75 -1.28 4.52
C HIS A 108 16.48 0.21 4.26
N LEU A 109 15.59 0.55 3.32
CA LEU A 109 15.28 1.94 2.99
C LEU A 109 14.69 2.72 4.19
N LEU A 110 13.74 2.12 4.91
CA LEU A 110 13.00 2.78 5.98
C LEU A 110 13.68 2.75 7.34
N CYS A 111 14.67 1.88 7.57
CA CYS A 111 15.27 1.70 8.89
C CYS A 111 16.80 1.79 8.92
N ALA A 112 17.52 1.40 7.85
CA ALA A 112 18.97 1.16 7.93
C ALA A 112 19.84 1.97 6.95
N CYS A 113 19.36 2.30 5.75
CA CYS A 113 20.15 2.84 4.65
C CYS A 113 20.96 4.09 5.04
N PRO A 114 22.30 4.06 5.12
CA PRO A 114 23.07 5.21 5.59
C PRO A 114 22.87 6.45 4.70
N GLY A 115 22.71 6.26 3.39
CA GLY A 115 22.44 7.34 2.43
C GLY A 115 21.03 7.96 2.52
N LEU A 116 20.19 7.53 3.47
CA LEU A 116 18.88 8.10 3.78
C LEU A 116 18.75 8.49 5.27
N ALA A 117 19.87 8.54 5.99
CA ALA A 117 19.86 8.76 7.44
C ALA A 117 19.28 10.13 7.81
N GLN A 118 19.55 11.17 7.00
CA GLN A 118 19.06 12.52 7.25
C GLN A 118 17.52 12.58 7.12
N GLU A 119 16.97 12.05 6.04
CA GLU A 119 15.53 12.03 5.78
C GLU A 119 14.80 11.16 6.81
N ARG A 120 15.38 9.99 7.14
CA ARG A 120 14.85 9.13 8.20
C ARG A 120 14.83 9.80 9.58
N SER A 121 15.79 10.69 9.87
CA SER A 121 15.81 11.40 11.15
C SER A 121 14.57 12.27 11.35
N ARG A 122 14.03 12.85 10.26
CA ARG A 122 12.79 13.65 10.29
C ARG A 122 11.58 12.79 10.60
N VAL A 123 11.45 11.65 9.94
CA VAL A 123 10.40 10.65 10.22
C VAL A 123 10.49 10.18 11.68
N THR A 124 11.69 9.81 12.12
CA THR A 124 11.91 9.34 13.50
C THR A 124 11.52 10.41 14.53
N THR A 125 11.86 11.67 14.27
CA THR A 125 11.50 12.80 15.14
C THR A 125 10.00 13.04 15.17
N ALA A 126 9.33 12.98 14.01
CA ALA A 126 7.89 13.12 13.92
C ALA A 126 7.14 11.99 14.64
N TYR A 127 7.62 10.74 14.59
CA TYR A 127 7.04 9.65 15.38
C TYR A 127 7.27 9.86 16.88
N ARG A 128 8.49 10.20 17.28
CA ARG A 128 8.84 10.42 18.70
C ARG A 128 8.06 11.58 19.33
N SER A 129 7.82 12.66 18.60
CA SER A 129 7.02 13.80 19.09
C SER A 129 5.56 13.43 19.35
N GLN A 130 5.06 12.34 18.74
CA GLN A 130 3.74 11.77 18.98
C GLN A 130 3.75 10.62 20.01
N GLY A 131 4.90 10.36 20.66
CA GLY A 131 5.06 9.25 21.59
C GLY A 131 5.05 7.87 20.92
N LEU A 132 5.35 7.80 19.61
CA LEU A 132 5.38 6.55 18.85
C LEU A 132 6.82 6.04 18.68
N PRO A 133 7.04 4.71 18.73
CA PRO A 133 8.32 4.13 18.37
C PRO A 133 8.56 4.24 16.84
N ALA A 134 9.83 4.22 16.42
CA ALA A 134 10.22 4.37 15.01
C ALA A 134 11.48 3.57 14.64
N SER A 135 11.79 2.52 15.42
CA SER A 135 13.03 1.73 15.26
C SER A 135 12.92 0.56 14.29
N THR A 136 11.71 0.13 13.94
CA THR A 136 11.48 -1.05 13.11
C THR A 136 10.49 -0.74 12.00
N LEU A 137 10.48 -1.58 10.97
CA LEU A 137 9.52 -1.48 9.88
C LEU A 137 8.07 -1.56 10.39
N GLU A 138 7.81 -2.45 11.35
CA GLU A 138 6.47 -2.59 11.93
C GLU A 138 6.01 -1.33 12.67
N HIS A 139 6.91 -0.67 13.42
CA HIS A 139 6.60 0.58 14.11
C HIS A 139 6.15 1.68 13.12
N LEU A 140 6.84 1.79 11.99
CA LEU A 140 6.55 2.80 10.97
C LEU A 140 5.28 2.46 10.17
N LEU A 141 5.10 1.20 9.77
CA LEU A 141 3.98 0.84 8.91
C LEU A 141 2.68 0.64 9.68
N PHE A 142 2.74 0.17 10.93
CA PHE A 142 1.58 -0.22 11.73
C PHE A 142 1.61 0.40 13.14
N PRO A 143 1.68 1.74 13.28
CA PRO A 143 1.72 2.39 14.59
C PRO A 143 0.48 2.04 15.43
N SER A 144 0.64 2.01 16.75
CA SER A 144 -0.42 1.67 17.72
C SER A 144 -1.66 2.54 17.58
N ARG A 145 -1.45 3.82 17.27
CA ARG A 145 -2.48 4.79 16.96
C ARG A 145 -2.13 5.48 15.64
N PRO A 146 -3.08 5.69 14.74
CA PRO A 146 -2.80 6.33 13.47
C PRO A 146 -2.68 7.84 13.65
N HIS A 147 -1.50 8.32 14.06
CA HIS A 147 -1.22 9.75 14.16
C HIS A 147 -0.95 10.33 12.77
N LEU A 148 -1.85 11.21 12.32
CA LEU A 148 -1.74 11.89 11.04
C LEU A 148 -0.39 12.60 10.83
N PRO A 149 0.17 13.35 11.79
CA PRO A 149 1.48 14.00 11.60
C PRO A 149 2.60 13.00 11.33
N ALA A 150 2.64 11.89 12.06
CA ALA A 150 3.63 10.84 11.87
C ALA A 150 3.49 10.18 10.50
N LEU A 151 2.26 9.82 10.09
CA LEU A 151 2.00 9.22 8.79
C LEU A 151 2.31 10.18 7.63
N ARG A 152 2.05 11.49 7.78
CA ARG A 152 2.42 12.51 6.79
C ARG A 152 3.92 12.64 6.64
N SER A 153 4.67 12.65 7.74
CA SER A 153 6.14 12.67 7.68
C SER A 153 6.71 11.48 6.91
N LEU A 154 6.08 10.30 7.03
CA LEU A 154 6.47 9.12 6.26
C LEU A 154 6.15 9.30 4.77
N VAL A 155 5.02 9.90 4.42
CA VAL A 155 4.67 10.20 3.01
C VAL A 155 5.63 11.23 2.41
N GLU A 156 5.93 12.30 3.15
CA GLU A 156 6.92 13.31 2.75
C GLU A 156 8.28 12.67 2.49
N PHE A 157 8.73 11.79 3.39
CA PHE A 157 9.94 11.00 3.17
C PHE A 157 9.88 10.18 1.86
N LEU A 158 8.75 9.54 1.54
CA LEU A 158 8.63 8.77 0.29
C LEU A 158 8.69 9.65 -0.96
N ASP A 159 8.13 10.86 -0.88
CA ASP A 159 8.14 11.82 -1.97
C ASP A 159 9.55 12.42 -2.15
N GLU A 160 10.23 12.80 -1.06
CA GLU A 160 11.62 13.32 -1.07
C GLU A 160 12.62 12.30 -1.62
N THR A 161 12.46 11.03 -1.24
CA THR A 161 13.41 9.95 -1.58
C THR A 161 13.05 9.22 -2.88
N GLY A 162 11.88 9.47 -3.45
CA GLY A 162 11.39 8.79 -4.65
C GLY A 162 11.06 7.30 -4.46
N ILE A 163 11.03 6.78 -3.23
CA ILE A 163 10.76 5.35 -2.96
C ILE A 163 9.34 4.94 -3.42
N ALA A 164 8.37 5.85 -3.36
CA ALA A 164 7.00 5.57 -3.84
C ALA A 164 6.83 5.72 -5.38
N ALA A 165 7.86 6.23 -6.08
CA ALA A 165 7.79 6.60 -7.49
C ALA A 165 8.11 5.46 -8.47
N TYR A 166 8.62 4.31 -7.99
CA TYR A 166 8.89 3.14 -8.84
C TYR A 166 7.56 2.56 -9.36
N ARG A 167 7.15 3.03 -10.54
CA ARG A 167 6.12 2.45 -11.41
C ARG A 167 6.72 1.37 -12.28
#